data_AF-A0A2G9M4S9-F1
#
_entry.id   AF-A0A2G9M4S9-F1
#
_cell.length_a   1.000
_cell.length_b   1.000
_cell.length_c   1.000
_cell.angle_alpha   90.00
_cell.angle_beta   90.00
_cell.angle_gamma   90.00
#
_symmetry.space_group_name_H-M   'P 1'
#
loop_
_entity.id
_entity.type
_entity.pdbx_description
1 polymer ?
#
loop_
_entity_poly.entity_id
_entity_poly.type
_entity_poly.pdbx_seq_one_letter_code
_entity_poly.pdbx_strand_id
1 'polypeptide(L)'
;MSDIISVRDLDREEIDKIITTAINLKQDNTFLENKAQGKVMASLFFENSTRTRESHGMAAQRLGMKIIGFSGIEGTSVKKGEPLADTVRMYAGYGTDLVVIRHNLDGAARYVADLLPIPVINAGDGANSHPTQTLLDLMTIKEAKGHIDNLKIALVGDLKYGRTVHSLLQGLSFYNYVEVVLVAPPSLQMPQHFIDNFVKKGGRVTITENIHEALSADILYMTRIQRERFPRGPEGEYEYQKVQGTYRITPQLLAQGRADLKLMHPLPRVKEQLEISLDVDNTDHALYFEQARNGMFIRQVVINKLLLESKKKDLPESNGSQLWQDLPIEHGSKKGERLLYRLDDGILIDHIEQGRGLTVYHLLALENLKQVEIVPALNIKSSKYGRKDVLAIHNITLEPKQLWKVYLVSERATINIIENQDVTKKGRVVLPSCLEGLVICRNINCISRPEHHEQAVSKFHVESQSPLLLRCHYCEKTLKREQIEFV
;
A
#
# COMPACT_ATOMS: atom_id res chain seq x y z
N MET A 1 -7.06 15.62 -6.96
CA MET A 1 -6.88 15.13 -5.59
C MET A 1 -8.20 15.12 -4.81
N SER A 2 -8.79 13.95 -4.55
CA SER A 2 -10.01 13.77 -3.72
C SER A 2 -9.70 13.31 -2.29
N ASP A 3 -8.55 12.66 -2.09
CA ASP A 3 -8.07 12.09 -0.85
C ASP A 3 -6.53 12.19 -0.80
N ILE A 4 -5.93 11.99 0.37
CA ILE A 4 -4.49 11.83 0.55
C ILE A 4 -4.24 10.54 1.32
N ILE A 5 -4.05 9.43 0.60
CA ILE A 5 -3.90 8.10 1.21
C ILE A 5 -2.47 7.58 1.09
N SER A 6 -1.86 7.74 -0.08
CA SER A 6 -0.48 7.36 -0.36
C SER A 6 0.24 8.49 -1.10
N VAL A 7 1.55 8.63 -0.89
CA VAL A 7 2.34 9.58 -1.69
C VAL A 7 2.36 9.17 -3.17
N ARG A 8 2.09 7.90 -3.46
CA ARG A 8 1.97 7.36 -4.82
C ARG A 8 0.70 7.80 -5.56
N ASP A 9 -0.27 8.36 -4.83
CA ASP A 9 -1.48 8.92 -5.44
C ASP A 9 -1.23 10.33 -6.01
N LEU A 10 -0.04 10.89 -5.76
CA LEU A 10 0.38 12.20 -6.25
C LEU A 10 1.42 12.04 -7.34
N ASP A 11 1.48 13.01 -8.24
CA ASP A 11 2.62 13.21 -9.11
C ASP A 11 3.61 14.25 -8.55
N ARG A 12 4.75 14.39 -9.21
CA ARG A 12 5.80 15.34 -8.81
C ARG A 12 5.29 16.78 -8.81
N GLU A 13 4.52 17.17 -9.82
CA GLU A 13 4.04 18.54 -9.97
C GLU A 13 3.10 18.92 -8.82
N GLU A 14 2.18 18.02 -8.47
CA GLU A 14 1.30 18.17 -7.32
C GLU A 14 2.09 18.27 -6.01
N ILE A 15 3.09 17.40 -5.81
CA ILE A 15 3.98 17.45 -4.62
C ILE A 15 4.70 18.80 -4.55
N ASP A 16 5.35 19.23 -5.64
CA ASP A 16 6.10 20.48 -5.68
C ASP A 16 5.19 21.70 -5.46
N LYS A 17 3.97 21.69 -5.99
CA LYS A 17 2.97 22.73 -5.77
C LYS A 17 2.53 22.81 -4.31
N ILE A 18 2.25 21.67 -3.68
CA ILE A 18 1.90 21.60 -2.25
C ILE A 18 3.04 22.17 -1.39
N ILE A 19 4.27 21.73 -1.65
CA ILE A 19 5.46 22.18 -0.92
C ILE A 19 5.65 23.69 -1.09
N THR A 20 5.60 24.20 -2.33
CA THR A 20 5.82 25.62 -2.61
C THR A 20 4.75 26.49 -1.95
N THR A 21 3.49 26.05 -2.00
CA THR A 21 2.38 26.75 -1.31
C THR A 21 2.58 26.76 0.20
N ALA A 22 3.07 25.66 0.79
CA ALA A 22 3.33 25.56 2.22
C ALA A 22 4.52 26.44 2.66
N ILE A 23 5.56 26.55 1.83
CA ILE A 23 6.69 27.47 2.05
C ILE A 23 6.18 28.92 2.03
N ASN A 24 5.35 29.30 1.05
CA ASN A 24 4.76 30.63 0.99
C ASN A 24 3.87 30.91 2.21
N LEU A 25 3.07 29.93 2.65
CA LEU A 25 2.22 30.02 3.85
C LEU A 25 3.03 30.21 5.13
N LYS A 26 4.23 29.63 5.18
CA LYS A 26 5.15 29.81 6.29
C LYS A 26 5.74 31.22 6.35
N GLN A 27 5.92 31.87 5.20
CA GLN A 27 6.38 33.25 5.09
C GLN A 27 5.24 34.26 5.37
N ASP A 28 4.05 34.01 4.83
CA ASP A 28 2.83 34.79 5.07
C ASP A 28 1.69 33.87 5.46
N ASN A 29 1.32 33.90 6.74
CA ASN A 29 0.33 33.00 7.30
C ASN A 29 -1.14 33.40 7.00
N THR A 30 -1.38 34.52 6.33
CA THR A 30 -2.73 35.11 6.31
C THR A 30 -3.61 34.58 5.17
N PHE A 31 -3.02 34.17 4.04
CA PHE A 31 -3.82 33.92 2.83
C PHE A 31 -4.70 32.65 2.89
N LEU A 32 -4.43 31.72 3.80
CA LEU A 32 -5.30 30.56 4.08
C LEU A 32 -6.13 30.70 5.36
N GLU A 33 -5.97 31.78 6.12
CA GLU A 33 -6.67 31.93 7.40
C GLU A 33 -8.19 31.93 7.20
N ASN A 34 -8.91 31.14 8.01
CA ASN A 34 -10.37 31.03 7.99
C ASN A 34 -11.00 30.59 6.65
N LYS A 35 -10.23 30.07 5.69
CA LYS A 35 -10.76 29.66 4.37
C LYS A 35 -11.79 28.54 4.42
N ALA A 36 -11.77 27.70 5.45
CA ALA A 36 -12.72 26.61 5.68
C ALA A 36 -13.61 26.89 6.91
N GLN A 37 -13.92 28.16 7.18
CA GLN A 37 -14.71 28.54 8.35
C GLN A 37 -16.05 27.79 8.40
N GLY A 38 -16.36 27.22 9.57
CA GLY A 38 -17.61 26.49 9.81
C GLY A 38 -17.61 25.04 9.34
N LYS A 39 -16.59 24.59 8.59
CA LYS A 39 -16.39 23.19 8.22
C LYS A 39 -15.96 22.35 9.42
N VAL A 40 -16.24 21.04 9.41
CA VAL A 40 -15.94 20.13 10.51
C VAL A 40 -14.98 19.03 10.07
N MET A 41 -13.85 18.89 10.77
CA MET A 41 -12.91 17.78 10.57
C MET A 41 -13.13 16.69 11.63
N ALA A 42 -13.29 15.44 11.20
CA ALA A 42 -13.22 14.27 12.06
C ALA A 42 -11.76 13.82 12.21
N SER A 43 -11.22 13.88 13.43
CA SER A 43 -9.88 13.41 13.78
C SER A 43 -9.97 12.05 14.47
N LEU A 44 -9.83 10.95 13.73
CA LEU A 44 -10.05 9.58 14.19
C LEU A 44 -8.71 8.82 14.37
N PHE A 45 -8.17 8.83 15.57
CA PHE A 45 -6.87 8.22 15.87
C PHE A 45 -7.04 6.95 16.70
N PHE A 46 -6.95 5.79 16.05
CA PHE A 46 -7.07 4.47 16.69
C PHE A 46 -5.77 4.02 17.35
N GLU A 47 -4.63 4.60 16.93
CA GLU A 47 -3.33 4.47 17.61
C GLU A 47 -2.84 5.83 18.13
N ASN A 48 -2.15 5.81 19.27
CA ASN A 48 -1.70 7.03 19.95
C ASN A 48 -0.73 7.85 19.09
N SER A 49 -1.00 9.15 18.98
CA SER A 49 -0.12 10.07 18.26
C SER A 49 -0.39 11.53 18.60
N THR A 50 0.40 12.09 19.51
CA THR A 50 0.29 13.52 19.85
C THR A 50 0.66 14.42 18.67
N ARG A 51 1.89 14.31 18.13
CA ARG A 51 2.36 15.25 17.08
C ARG A 51 1.48 15.28 15.84
N THR A 52 1.16 14.12 15.26
CA THR A 52 0.35 14.09 14.03
C THR A 52 -1.07 14.59 14.30
N ARG A 53 -1.66 14.29 15.46
CA ARG A 53 -3.00 14.76 15.80
C ARG A 53 -3.03 16.26 16.02
N GLU A 54 -2.14 16.77 16.89
CA GLU A 54 -2.09 18.21 17.21
C GLU A 54 -1.80 19.05 15.98
N SER A 55 -0.86 18.62 15.12
CA SER A 55 -0.51 19.38 13.92
C SER A 55 -1.63 19.42 12.88
N HIS A 56 -2.41 18.36 12.68
CA HIS A 56 -3.64 18.42 11.86
C HIS A 56 -4.69 19.29 12.54
N GLY A 57 -4.84 19.19 13.86
CA GLY A 57 -5.78 20.02 14.61
C GLY A 57 -5.48 21.52 14.51
N MET A 58 -4.22 21.90 14.70
CA MET A 58 -3.77 23.29 14.54
C MET A 58 -3.97 23.78 13.10
N ALA A 59 -3.65 22.94 12.10
CA ALA A 59 -3.89 23.27 10.70
C ALA A 59 -5.38 23.52 10.42
N ALA A 60 -6.27 22.65 10.91
CA ALA A 60 -7.71 22.80 10.76
C ALA A 60 -8.26 24.05 11.48
N GLN A 61 -7.77 24.33 12.70
CA GLN A 61 -8.16 25.52 13.46
C GLN A 61 -7.74 26.82 12.77
N ARG A 62 -6.53 26.90 12.20
CA ARG A 62 -6.09 28.07 11.41
C ARG A 62 -6.97 28.30 10.17
N LEU A 63 -7.55 27.24 9.62
CA LEU A 63 -8.53 27.32 8.53
C LEU A 63 -9.95 27.67 9.01
N GLY A 64 -10.17 27.87 10.32
CA GLY A 64 -11.48 28.19 10.89
C GLY A 64 -12.42 26.99 11.09
N MET A 65 -11.88 25.77 11.03
CA MET A 65 -12.67 24.54 11.16
C MET A 65 -12.96 24.16 12.62
N LYS A 66 -14.06 23.46 12.84
CA LYS A 66 -14.33 22.73 14.08
C LYS A 66 -13.73 21.32 13.99
N ILE A 67 -13.39 20.74 15.13
CA ILE A 67 -12.79 19.41 15.19
C ILE A 67 -13.62 18.54 16.14
N ILE A 68 -13.96 17.34 15.69
CA ILE A 68 -14.55 16.29 16.51
C ILE A 68 -13.73 15.00 16.33
N GLY A 69 -13.86 14.04 17.24
CA GLY A 69 -13.18 12.75 17.12
C GLY A 69 -12.62 12.25 18.45
N PHE A 70 -11.63 11.36 18.37
CA PHE A 70 -11.03 10.72 19.53
C PHE A 70 -9.54 10.41 19.31
N SER A 71 -8.84 10.11 20.40
CA SER A 71 -7.46 9.65 20.39
C SER A 71 -7.33 8.43 21.28
N GLY A 72 -6.91 7.31 20.68
CA GLY A 72 -6.94 6.00 21.29
C GLY A 72 -8.34 5.40 21.27
N ILE A 73 -8.40 4.06 21.28
CA ILE A 73 -9.67 3.31 21.33
C ILE A 73 -10.32 3.35 22.72
N GLU A 74 -9.65 3.91 23.72
CA GLU A 74 -10.15 3.98 25.10
C GLU A 74 -11.38 4.88 25.20
N GLY A 75 -12.49 4.33 25.71
CA GLY A 75 -13.75 5.05 25.81
C GLY A 75 -14.58 5.11 24.52
N THR A 76 -14.18 4.43 23.45
CA THR A 76 -14.92 4.38 22.17
C THR A 76 -15.65 3.05 21.98
N SER A 77 -16.68 3.02 21.13
CA SER A 77 -17.42 1.80 20.76
C SER A 77 -16.56 0.77 20.02
N VAL A 78 -15.40 1.17 19.51
CA VAL A 78 -14.39 0.26 18.92
C VAL A 78 -13.94 -0.79 19.94
N LYS A 79 -13.84 -0.45 21.24
CA LYS A 79 -13.57 -1.44 22.31
C LYS A 79 -14.66 -2.51 22.43
N LYS A 80 -15.87 -2.22 21.96
CA LYS A 80 -17.01 -3.16 21.94
C LYS A 80 -17.06 -3.99 20.65
N GLY A 81 -16.06 -3.87 19.77
CA GLY A 81 -15.97 -4.61 18.51
C GLY A 81 -16.76 -3.98 17.35
N GLU A 82 -17.04 -2.67 17.41
CA GLU A 82 -17.64 -1.95 16.27
C GLU A 82 -16.69 -1.97 15.07
N PRO A 83 -17.14 -2.40 13.87
CA PRO A 83 -16.32 -2.36 12.66
C PRO A 83 -15.93 -0.93 12.28
N LEU A 84 -14.72 -0.76 11.74
CA LEU A 84 -14.21 0.55 11.30
C LEU A 84 -15.18 1.26 10.37
N ALA A 85 -15.82 0.52 9.45
CA ALA A 85 -16.77 1.04 8.48
C ALA A 85 -17.95 1.77 9.14
N ASP A 86 -18.47 1.25 10.26
CA ASP A 86 -19.62 1.83 10.95
C ASP A 86 -19.22 3.09 11.71
N THR A 87 -18.08 3.04 12.42
CA THR A 87 -17.53 4.21 13.10
C THR A 87 -17.33 5.38 12.13
N VAL A 88 -16.70 5.15 10.97
CA VAL A 88 -16.40 6.25 10.03
C VAL A 88 -17.65 6.76 9.31
N ARG A 89 -18.61 5.88 9.00
CA ARG A 89 -19.92 6.28 8.44
C ARG A 89 -20.73 7.11 9.43
N MET A 90 -20.69 6.77 10.73
CA MET A 90 -21.32 7.56 11.78
C MET A 90 -20.75 8.99 11.82
N TYR A 91 -19.42 9.14 11.84
CA TYR A 91 -18.78 10.46 11.81
C TYR A 91 -19.09 11.24 10.53
N ALA A 92 -19.14 10.58 9.37
CA ALA A 92 -19.59 11.21 8.14
C ALA A 92 -21.07 11.65 8.23
N GLY A 93 -21.93 10.81 8.82
CA GLY A 93 -23.35 11.09 9.06
C GLY A 93 -23.62 12.25 10.02
N TYR A 94 -22.67 12.59 10.91
CA TYR A 94 -22.72 13.81 11.73
C TYR A 94 -22.48 15.11 10.94
N GLY A 95 -22.25 15.01 9.63
CA GLY A 95 -22.00 16.18 8.76
C GLY A 95 -20.55 16.65 8.82
N THR A 96 -19.59 15.73 8.94
CA THR A 96 -18.16 16.07 8.83
C THR A 96 -17.79 16.28 7.36
N ASP A 97 -16.90 17.25 7.10
CA ASP A 97 -16.46 17.61 5.75
C ASP A 97 -15.15 16.93 5.35
N LEU A 98 -14.38 16.43 6.32
CA LEU A 98 -13.06 15.82 6.14
C LEU A 98 -12.79 14.81 7.24
N VAL A 99 -12.19 13.67 6.90
CA VAL A 99 -11.67 12.70 7.88
C VAL A 99 -10.15 12.69 7.85
N VAL A 100 -9.53 12.84 9.01
CA VAL A 100 -8.13 12.49 9.24
C VAL A 100 -8.11 11.21 10.05
N ILE A 101 -7.56 10.13 9.50
CA ILE A 101 -7.55 8.82 10.16
C ILE A 101 -6.13 8.31 10.37
N ARG A 102 -5.90 7.74 11.55
CA ARG A 102 -4.70 6.96 11.86
C ARG A 102 -5.10 5.61 12.44
N HIS A 103 -4.61 4.52 11.85
CA HIS A 103 -5.04 3.16 12.16
C HIS A 103 -3.86 2.19 12.26
N ASN A 104 -4.01 1.10 13.01
CA ASN A 104 -2.97 0.08 13.22
C ASN A 104 -2.88 -0.93 12.05
N LEU A 105 -3.97 -1.16 11.33
CA LEU A 105 -4.03 -2.03 10.15
C LEU A 105 -3.56 -1.31 8.88
N ASP A 106 -2.82 -2.03 8.04
CA ASP A 106 -2.35 -1.55 6.75
C ASP A 106 -3.53 -1.42 5.77
N GLY A 107 -3.61 -0.28 5.08
CA GLY A 107 -4.63 -0.01 4.08
C GLY A 107 -5.99 0.44 4.64
N ALA A 108 -6.11 0.62 5.95
CA ALA A 108 -7.33 1.09 6.59
C ALA A 108 -7.78 2.47 6.09
N ALA A 109 -6.85 3.40 5.86
CA ALA A 109 -7.18 4.72 5.33
C ALA A 109 -7.77 4.64 3.91
N ARG A 110 -7.24 3.74 3.06
CA ARG A 110 -7.80 3.48 1.72
C ARG A 110 -9.20 2.90 1.81
N TYR A 111 -9.40 1.92 2.70
CA TYR A 111 -10.72 1.35 2.93
C TYR A 111 -11.74 2.42 3.34
N VAL A 112 -11.38 3.32 4.25
CA VAL A 112 -12.25 4.44 4.64
C VAL A 112 -12.50 5.40 3.47
N ALA A 113 -11.50 5.66 2.64
CA ALA A 113 -11.67 6.48 1.43
C ALA A 113 -12.64 5.84 0.42
N ASP A 114 -12.65 4.51 0.27
CA ASP A 114 -13.60 3.80 -0.58
C ASP A 114 -15.05 3.87 -0.05
N LEU A 115 -15.23 4.04 1.27
CA LEU A 115 -16.55 4.03 1.92
C LEU A 115 -17.22 5.41 1.95
N LEU A 116 -16.41 6.48 1.99
CA LEU A 116 -16.89 7.82 2.30
C LEU A 116 -16.89 8.73 1.07
N PRO A 117 -17.98 9.50 0.83
CA PRO A 117 -18.02 10.51 -0.23
C PRO A 117 -17.28 11.80 0.14
N ILE A 118 -16.72 11.88 1.36
CA ILE A 118 -15.93 13.01 1.84
C ILE A 118 -14.42 12.69 1.76
N PRO A 119 -13.55 13.70 1.64
CA PRO A 119 -12.11 13.50 1.61
C PRO A 119 -11.57 12.81 2.86
N VAL A 120 -10.56 11.96 2.66
CA VAL A 120 -9.84 11.24 3.72
C VAL A 120 -8.34 11.53 3.64
N ILE A 121 -7.75 11.87 4.77
CA ILE A 121 -6.30 12.02 4.95
C ILE A 121 -5.78 10.85 5.79
N ASN A 122 -4.85 10.10 5.24
CA ASN A 122 -4.07 9.10 5.95
C ASN A 122 -3.00 9.77 6.82
N ALA A 123 -3.24 9.77 8.13
CA ALA A 123 -2.29 10.18 9.17
C ALA A 123 -1.40 9.01 9.67
N GLY A 124 -1.43 7.88 8.97
CA GLY A 124 -0.64 6.69 9.21
C GLY A 124 -1.52 5.43 9.28
N ASP A 125 -1.27 4.44 8.43
CA ASP A 125 -1.95 3.14 8.45
C ASP A 125 -0.93 2.01 8.63
N GLY A 126 -0.91 1.40 9.81
CA GLY A 126 0.02 0.34 10.18
C GLY A 126 1.48 0.67 9.87
N ALA A 127 2.16 -0.20 9.12
CA ALA A 127 3.51 0.00 8.61
C ALA A 127 3.54 0.43 7.13
N ASN A 128 2.37 0.72 6.53
CA ASN A 128 2.20 0.95 5.11
C ASN A 128 2.61 2.37 4.67
N SER A 129 1.82 3.39 5.00
CA SER A 129 1.98 4.72 4.41
C SER A 129 1.75 5.86 5.40
N HIS A 130 2.48 6.97 5.23
CA HIS A 130 2.21 8.23 5.94
C HIS A 130 2.47 9.44 5.02
N PRO A 131 1.55 9.74 4.08
CA PRO A 131 1.80 10.70 3.00
C PRO A 131 2.09 12.12 3.50
N THR A 132 1.34 12.61 4.50
CA THR A 132 1.57 13.96 5.04
C THR A 132 2.91 14.10 5.75
N GLN A 133 3.46 13.00 6.31
CA GLN A 133 4.81 13.00 6.88
C GLN A 133 5.85 13.17 5.77
N THR A 134 5.75 12.39 4.69
CA THR A 134 6.63 12.49 3.53
C THR A 134 6.60 13.89 2.90
N LEU A 135 5.41 14.50 2.77
CA LEU A 135 5.31 15.85 2.22
C LEU A 135 6.05 16.90 3.06
N LEU A 136 5.98 16.84 4.41
CA LEU A 136 6.79 17.77 5.22
C LEU A 136 8.27 17.43 5.24
N ASP A 137 8.62 16.15 5.07
CA ASP A 137 10.03 15.74 4.96
C ASP A 137 10.63 16.34 3.69
N LEU A 138 9.95 16.20 2.55
CA LEU A 138 10.36 16.78 1.27
C LEU A 138 10.40 18.32 1.32
N MET A 139 9.41 18.98 1.95
CA MET A 139 9.45 20.43 2.17
C MET A 139 10.70 20.84 2.94
N THR A 140 11.02 20.12 4.02
CA THR A 140 12.18 20.44 4.87
C THR A 140 13.49 20.26 4.11
N ILE A 141 13.62 19.21 3.30
CA ILE A 141 14.78 18.99 2.43
C ILE A 141 14.91 20.15 1.43
N LYS A 142 13.80 20.52 0.77
CA LYS A 142 13.78 21.61 -0.22
C LYS A 142 14.13 22.95 0.39
N GLU A 143 13.63 23.29 1.58
CA GLU A 143 14.02 24.52 2.27
C GLU A 143 15.50 24.51 2.67
N ALA A 144 16.01 23.37 3.14
CA ALA A 144 17.38 23.26 3.63
C ALA A 144 18.44 23.27 2.52
N LYS A 145 18.12 22.74 1.33
CA LYS A 145 19.07 22.56 0.21
C LYS A 145 18.72 23.37 -1.04
N GLY A 146 17.53 23.98 -1.09
CA GLY A 146 17.00 24.70 -2.25
C GLY A 146 16.45 23.80 -3.36
N HIS A 147 16.78 22.51 -3.35
CA HIS A 147 16.39 21.51 -4.35
C HIS A 147 16.33 20.11 -3.73
N ILE A 148 15.83 19.13 -4.48
CA ILE A 148 15.80 17.71 -4.08
C ILE A 148 16.52 16.81 -5.10
N ASP A 149 16.46 17.13 -6.40
CA ASP A 149 17.19 16.38 -7.43
C ASP A 149 18.71 16.38 -7.17
N ASN A 150 19.40 15.29 -7.49
CA ASN A 150 20.84 15.12 -7.31
C ASN A 150 21.35 15.11 -5.85
N LEU A 151 20.48 15.10 -4.85
CA LEU A 151 20.92 14.98 -3.46
C LEU A 151 21.34 13.55 -3.11
N LYS A 152 22.32 13.45 -2.20
CA LYS A 152 22.63 12.21 -1.47
C LYS A 152 21.93 12.23 -0.12
N ILE A 153 21.12 11.22 0.16
CA ILE A 153 20.29 11.14 1.37
C ILE A 153 20.58 9.82 2.09
N ALA A 154 21.00 9.91 3.35
CA ALA A 154 21.19 8.73 4.20
C ALA A 154 19.93 8.49 5.05
N LEU A 155 19.40 7.27 5.01
CA LEU A 155 18.35 6.80 5.91
C LEU A 155 18.98 5.86 6.92
N VAL A 156 18.88 6.16 8.21
CA VAL A 156 19.61 5.47 9.28
C VAL A 156 18.67 4.97 10.36
N GLY A 157 18.84 3.71 10.78
CA GLY A 157 18.12 3.14 11.94
C GLY A 157 17.25 1.94 11.59
N ASP A 158 16.00 1.95 12.05
CA ASP A 158 15.02 0.90 11.71
C ASP A 158 14.39 1.18 10.35
N LEU A 159 14.95 0.56 9.32
CA LEU A 159 14.48 0.67 7.93
C LEU A 159 13.47 -0.43 7.57
N LYS A 160 13.32 -1.46 8.41
CA LYS A 160 12.41 -2.58 8.17
C LYS A 160 10.97 -2.25 8.55
N TYR A 161 10.77 -1.61 9.70
CA TYR A 161 9.44 -1.28 10.22
C TYR A 161 9.11 0.21 10.15
N GLY A 162 10.07 1.04 9.73
CA GLY A 162 9.92 2.48 9.58
C GLY A 162 8.97 2.92 8.46
N ARG A 163 7.66 2.97 8.73
CA ARG A 163 6.63 3.55 7.83
C ARG A 163 7.05 4.87 7.18
N THR A 164 7.67 5.77 7.95
CA THR A 164 8.06 7.10 7.47
C THR A 164 9.21 7.02 6.46
N VAL A 165 10.20 6.14 6.66
CA VAL A 165 11.30 5.95 5.71
C VAL A 165 10.86 5.20 4.46
N HIS A 166 9.91 4.26 4.58
CA HIS A 166 9.28 3.62 3.42
C HIS A 166 8.58 4.65 2.55
N SER A 167 7.73 5.49 3.16
CA SER A 167 7.00 6.55 2.47
C SER A 167 7.95 7.62 1.91
N LEU A 168 9.02 7.99 2.65
CA LEU A 168 10.02 8.94 2.19
C LEU A 168 10.80 8.41 0.99
N LEU A 169 11.24 7.15 0.99
CA LEU A 169 11.92 6.55 -0.17
C LEU A 169 11.02 6.57 -1.42
N GLN A 170 9.72 6.31 -1.25
CA GLN A 170 8.75 6.47 -2.34
C GLN A 170 8.62 7.94 -2.79
N GLY A 171 8.57 8.89 -1.88
CA GLY A 171 8.54 10.32 -2.20
C GLY A 171 9.79 10.79 -2.95
N LEU A 172 10.97 10.31 -2.55
CA LEU A 172 12.24 10.59 -3.21
C LEU A 172 12.30 10.01 -4.63
N SER A 173 11.55 8.93 -4.90
CA SER A 173 11.48 8.31 -6.23
C SER A 173 10.88 9.19 -7.33
N PHE A 174 10.28 10.32 -6.97
CA PHE A 174 9.78 11.32 -7.94
C PHE A 174 10.86 12.31 -8.39
N TYR A 175 12.04 12.31 -7.76
CA TYR A 175 13.12 13.24 -8.03
C TYR A 175 14.28 12.53 -8.74
N ASN A 176 14.96 13.26 -9.60
CA ASN A 176 15.98 12.72 -10.49
C ASN A 176 17.32 12.63 -9.79
N TYR A 177 18.08 11.59 -10.10
CA TYR A 177 19.47 11.38 -9.69
C TYR A 177 19.73 11.38 -8.17
N VAL A 178 18.68 11.17 -7.37
CA VAL A 178 18.80 11.01 -5.91
C VAL A 178 19.56 9.71 -5.61
N GLU A 179 20.57 9.83 -4.75
CA GLU A 179 21.31 8.69 -4.20
C GLU A 179 20.86 8.46 -2.76
N VAL A 180 20.48 7.23 -2.43
CA VAL A 180 20.05 6.86 -1.08
C VAL A 180 21.04 5.88 -0.47
N VAL A 181 21.57 6.23 0.71
CA VAL A 181 22.38 5.33 1.54
C VAL A 181 21.50 4.77 2.64
N LEU A 182 21.31 3.46 2.66
CA LEU A 182 20.52 2.74 3.66
C LEU A 182 21.47 2.18 4.72
N VAL A 183 21.46 2.79 5.91
CA VAL A 183 22.29 2.37 7.05
C VAL A 183 21.43 1.70 8.11
N ALA A 184 21.52 0.38 8.22
CA ALA A 184 20.76 -0.40 9.19
C ALA A 184 21.50 -1.68 9.57
N PRO A 185 21.23 -2.28 10.74
CA PRO A 185 21.72 -3.63 11.03
C PRO A 185 21.01 -4.64 10.11
N PRO A 186 21.59 -5.82 9.85
CA PRO A 186 21.02 -6.79 8.90
C PRO A 186 19.56 -7.16 9.19
N SER A 187 19.18 -7.24 10.47
CA SER A 187 17.83 -7.60 10.91
C SER A 187 16.77 -6.52 10.65
N LEU A 188 17.18 -5.26 10.41
CA LEU A 188 16.31 -4.10 10.21
C LEU A 188 16.52 -3.42 8.84
N GLN A 189 17.07 -4.13 7.87
CA GLN A 189 17.26 -3.62 6.52
C GLN A 189 15.94 -3.28 5.81
N MET A 190 16.01 -2.32 4.89
CA MET A 190 14.88 -1.90 4.07
C MET A 190 14.32 -3.10 3.28
N PRO A 191 13.00 -3.33 3.28
CA PRO A 191 12.43 -4.43 2.52
C PRO A 191 12.70 -4.29 1.01
N GLN A 192 13.12 -5.38 0.37
CA GLN A 192 13.62 -5.38 -1.01
C GLN A 192 12.67 -4.71 -2.01
N HIS A 193 11.36 -4.93 -1.89
CA HIS A 193 10.38 -4.34 -2.80
C HIS A 193 10.37 -2.79 -2.81
N PHE A 194 10.71 -2.12 -1.71
CA PHE A 194 10.86 -0.65 -1.72
C PHE A 194 12.12 -0.22 -2.48
N ILE A 195 13.22 -0.97 -2.31
CA ILE A 195 14.48 -0.74 -3.02
C ILE A 195 14.27 -0.94 -4.52
N ASP A 196 13.68 -2.06 -4.92
CA ASP A 196 13.40 -2.39 -6.32
C ASP A 196 12.56 -1.31 -7.00
N ASN A 197 11.53 -0.81 -6.30
CA ASN A 197 10.67 0.27 -6.82
C ASN A 197 11.42 1.59 -6.99
N PHE A 198 12.30 1.94 -6.06
CA PHE A 198 13.13 3.15 -6.15
C PHE A 198 14.15 3.05 -7.28
N VAL A 199 14.84 1.91 -7.41
CA VAL A 199 15.81 1.65 -8.47
C VAL A 199 15.14 1.59 -9.85
N LYS A 200 13.95 0.98 -9.96
CA LYS A 200 13.17 0.93 -11.20
C LYS A 200 12.80 2.33 -11.73
N LYS A 201 12.72 3.33 -10.84
CA LYS A 201 12.47 4.74 -11.19
C LYS A 201 13.76 5.55 -11.41
N GLY A 202 14.92 4.89 -11.47
CA GLY A 202 16.22 5.52 -11.75
C GLY A 202 16.99 5.99 -10.52
N GLY A 203 16.51 5.70 -9.30
CA GLY A 203 17.23 5.99 -8.07
C GLY A 203 18.45 5.10 -7.86
N ARG A 204 19.48 5.60 -7.17
CA ARG A 204 20.67 4.84 -6.80
C ARG A 204 20.65 4.48 -5.32
N VAL A 205 21.00 3.25 -4.97
CA VAL A 205 20.95 2.76 -3.58
C VAL A 205 22.27 2.12 -3.19
N THR A 206 22.77 2.50 -2.01
CA THR A 206 23.87 1.82 -1.32
C THR A 206 23.34 1.27 -0.01
N ILE A 207 23.56 -0.03 0.25
CA ILE A 207 23.18 -0.69 1.50
C ILE A 207 24.46 -0.89 2.32
N THR A 208 24.46 -0.48 3.58
CA THR A 208 25.61 -0.59 4.46
C THR A 208 25.20 -0.69 5.92
N GLU A 209 26.11 -1.18 6.76
CA GLU A 209 25.98 -1.14 8.22
C GLU A 209 26.82 0.00 8.83
N ASN A 210 27.71 0.61 8.04
CA ASN A 210 28.67 1.60 8.50
C ASN A 210 28.03 3.01 8.52
N ILE A 211 27.88 3.58 9.72
CA ILE A 211 27.35 4.93 9.91
C ILE A 211 28.18 6.02 9.26
N HIS A 212 29.49 5.81 9.06
CA HIS A 212 30.36 6.80 8.45
C HIS A 212 30.01 7.08 6.99
N GLU A 213 29.40 6.12 6.28
CA GLU A 213 28.90 6.32 4.91
C GLU A 213 27.80 7.40 4.85
N ALA A 214 26.99 7.50 5.92
CA ALA A 214 25.92 8.50 6.02
C ALA A 214 26.44 9.94 6.16
N LEU A 215 27.68 10.12 6.63
CA LEU A 215 28.26 11.45 6.89
C LEU A 215 28.62 12.20 5.59
N SER A 216 28.72 11.48 4.48
CA SER A 216 28.91 12.05 3.14
C SER A 216 27.62 12.58 2.50
N ALA A 217 26.46 12.34 3.12
CA ALA A 217 25.16 12.74 2.59
C ALA A 217 24.89 14.25 2.77
N ASP A 218 23.98 14.78 1.96
CA ASP A 218 23.42 16.12 2.13
C ASP A 218 22.40 16.16 3.27
N ILE A 219 21.63 15.08 3.40
CA ILE A 219 20.62 14.87 4.44
C ILE A 219 20.87 13.53 5.12
N LEU A 220 20.93 13.51 6.45
CA LEU A 220 20.89 12.31 7.28
C LEU A 220 19.52 12.28 7.96
N TYR A 221 18.69 11.31 7.57
CA TYR A 221 17.38 11.07 8.16
C TYR A 221 17.46 9.89 9.12
N MET A 222 17.43 10.20 10.40
CA MET A 222 17.55 9.21 11.47
C MET A 222 16.16 8.70 11.90
N THR A 223 16.05 7.41 12.21
CA THR A 223 14.87 6.80 12.81
C THR A 223 15.19 6.09 14.12
N ARG A 224 14.20 6.10 15.02
CA ARG A 224 14.22 5.28 16.23
C ARG A 224 14.03 3.80 15.91
N ILE A 225 14.51 2.92 16.79
CA ILE A 225 14.21 1.50 16.73
C ILE A 225 12.79 1.26 17.26
N GLN A 226 11.92 0.59 16.50
CA GLN A 226 10.54 0.35 16.92
C GLN A 226 10.45 -0.86 17.86
N ARG A 227 10.74 -0.66 19.15
CA ARG A 227 10.66 -1.71 20.18
C ARG A 227 9.35 -2.51 20.12
N GLU A 228 8.24 -1.83 19.87
CA GLU A 228 6.90 -2.42 19.78
C GLU A 228 6.70 -3.40 18.61
N ARG A 229 7.65 -3.48 17.67
CA ARG A 229 7.62 -4.39 16.51
C ARG A 229 8.44 -5.67 16.72
N PHE A 230 9.18 -5.76 17.82
CA PHE A 230 9.87 -6.98 18.20
C PHE A 230 8.87 -7.93 18.89
N PRO A 231 9.04 -9.26 18.76
CA PRO A 231 8.21 -10.23 19.47
C PRO A 231 8.18 -9.95 20.97
N ARG A 232 7.03 -10.15 21.61
CA ARG A 232 6.96 -10.06 23.08
C ARG A 232 7.63 -11.30 23.69
N GLY A 233 8.38 -11.09 24.76
CA GLY A 233 9.05 -12.15 25.51
C GLY A 233 10.57 -12.00 25.51
N PRO A 234 11.29 -12.88 26.23
CA PRO A 234 12.74 -12.76 26.44
C PRO A 234 13.54 -12.74 25.14
N GLU A 235 13.16 -13.56 24.15
CA GLU A 235 13.86 -13.64 22.85
C GLU A 235 13.75 -12.34 22.05
N GLY A 236 12.55 -11.76 21.95
CA GLY A 236 12.38 -10.50 21.22
C GLY A 236 13.00 -9.30 21.94
N GLU A 237 13.01 -9.30 23.26
CA GLU A 237 13.73 -8.29 24.05
C GLU A 237 15.25 -8.40 23.85
N TYR A 238 15.78 -9.62 23.78
CA TYR A 238 17.19 -9.85 23.45
C TYR A 238 17.56 -9.35 22.05
N GLU A 239 16.72 -9.61 21.05
CA GLU A 239 16.91 -9.09 19.69
C GLU A 239 16.83 -7.56 19.62
N TYR A 240 15.93 -6.94 20.39
CA TYR A 240 15.84 -5.49 20.50
C TYR A 240 17.11 -4.90 21.13
N GLN A 241 17.61 -5.49 22.22
CA GLN A 241 18.81 -5.01 22.91
C GLN A 241 20.08 -5.09 22.04
N LYS A 242 20.17 -6.07 21.14
CA LYS A 242 21.30 -6.17 20.18
C LYS A 242 21.42 -4.97 19.25
N VAL A 243 20.29 -4.38 18.86
CA VAL A 243 20.22 -3.31 17.86
C VAL A 243 19.94 -1.93 18.46
N GLN A 244 19.48 -1.88 19.71
CA GLN A 244 19.28 -0.61 20.41
C GLN A 244 20.63 0.07 20.64
N GLY A 245 20.72 1.34 20.24
CA GLY A 245 21.93 2.14 20.45
C GLY A 245 23.08 1.83 19.50
N THR A 246 22.91 0.93 18.51
CA THR A 246 23.92 0.63 17.48
C THR A 246 24.33 1.89 16.72
N TYR A 247 23.36 2.76 16.44
CA TYR A 247 23.60 4.04 15.78
C TYR A 247 23.24 5.17 16.71
N ARG A 248 24.24 5.99 17.02
CA ARG A 248 24.08 7.18 17.86
C ARG A 248 24.73 8.38 17.19
N ILE A 249 23.93 9.41 16.94
CA ILE A 249 24.41 10.67 16.39
C ILE A 249 24.87 11.59 17.53
N THR A 250 26.12 12.02 17.48
CA THR A 250 26.73 12.96 18.42
C THR A 250 27.35 14.15 17.66
N PRO A 251 27.61 15.29 18.33
CA PRO A 251 28.31 16.40 17.68
C PRO A 251 29.68 15.99 17.12
N GLN A 252 30.41 15.10 17.81
CA GLN A 252 31.73 14.61 17.37
C GLN A 252 31.63 13.76 16.11
N LEU A 253 30.54 13.00 15.95
CA LEU A 253 30.29 12.23 14.73
C LEU A 253 29.92 13.16 13.57
N LEU A 254 29.03 14.13 13.81
CA LEU A 254 28.62 15.10 12.79
C LEU A 254 29.78 15.97 12.31
N ALA A 255 30.72 16.32 13.20
CA ALA A 255 31.92 17.08 12.86
C ALA A 255 32.87 16.36 11.88
N GLN A 256 32.73 15.04 11.71
CA GLN A 256 33.49 14.27 10.72
C GLN A 256 32.83 14.27 9.33
N GLY A 257 31.55 14.68 9.26
CA GLY A 257 30.79 14.77 8.03
C GLY A 257 30.95 16.10 7.32
N ARG A 258 30.09 16.32 6.32
CA ARG A 258 30.05 17.58 5.60
C ARG A 258 29.57 18.71 6.51
N ALA A 259 30.18 19.90 6.38
CA ALA A 259 29.76 21.08 7.11
C ALA A 259 28.29 21.47 6.85
N ASP A 260 27.80 21.23 5.63
CA ASP A 260 26.43 21.54 5.22
C ASP A 260 25.44 20.37 5.40
N LEU A 261 25.87 19.23 5.96
CA LEU A 261 24.99 18.09 6.26
C LEU A 261 23.83 18.54 7.16
N LYS A 262 22.60 18.12 6.86
CA LYS A 262 21.45 18.37 7.74
C LYS A 262 20.86 17.08 8.29
N LEU A 263 20.51 17.11 9.57
CA LEU A 263 19.98 16.00 10.35
C LEU A 263 18.48 16.16 10.54
N MET A 264 17.73 15.18 10.04
CA MET A 264 16.27 15.09 10.16
C MET A 264 15.89 13.87 11.00
N HIS A 265 14.72 13.93 11.64
CA HIS A 265 14.17 12.84 12.43
C HIS A 265 12.64 13.01 12.56
N PRO A 266 11.82 12.00 12.25
CA PRO A 266 10.35 12.11 12.27
C PRO A 266 9.76 12.28 13.68
N LEU A 267 10.59 12.06 14.70
CA LEU A 267 10.27 12.06 16.13
C LEU A 267 9.29 10.91 16.50
N PRO A 268 9.13 10.55 17.79
CA PRO A 268 9.84 11.07 18.95
C PRO A 268 11.26 10.50 18.99
N ARG A 269 12.18 11.27 19.55
CA ARG A 269 13.40 10.70 20.09
C ARG A 269 13.07 10.01 21.41
N VAL A 270 13.57 8.80 21.64
CA VAL A 270 13.24 8.01 22.83
C VAL A 270 14.34 8.14 23.87
N LYS A 271 13.96 8.45 25.12
CA LYS A 271 14.91 8.73 26.21
C LYS A 271 15.87 7.57 26.44
N GLU A 272 15.39 6.35 26.31
CA GLU A 272 16.15 5.11 26.53
C GLU A 272 16.98 4.69 25.31
N GLN A 273 16.71 5.24 24.11
CA GLN A 273 17.43 4.86 22.88
C GLN A 273 18.59 5.79 22.56
N LEU A 274 18.48 7.08 22.94
CA LEU A 274 19.53 8.11 22.75
C LEU A 274 20.14 8.09 21.34
N GLU A 275 19.32 7.81 20.32
CA GLU A 275 19.74 7.70 18.92
C GLU A 275 20.34 8.99 18.37
N ILE A 276 19.98 10.13 18.98
CA ILE A 276 20.59 11.45 18.77
C ILE A 276 20.87 12.06 20.14
N SER A 277 22.12 12.46 20.40
CA SER A 277 22.51 13.16 21.63
C SER A 277 21.81 14.51 21.75
N LEU A 278 21.45 14.93 22.96
CA LEU A 278 20.79 16.23 23.18
C LEU A 278 21.69 17.42 22.78
N ASP A 279 23.01 17.28 22.89
CA ASP A 279 23.96 18.32 22.50
C ASP A 279 23.91 18.64 21.00
N VAL A 280 23.32 17.75 20.18
CA VAL A 280 23.10 17.97 18.74
C VAL A 280 22.06 19.06 18.49
N ASP A 281 21.14 19.31 19.44
CA ASP A 281 20.06 20.30 19.31
C ASP A 281 20.59 21.72 19.05
N ASN A 282 21.79 22.02 19.56
CA ASN A 282 22.43 23.34 19.43
C ASN A 282 23.36 23.43 18.22
N THR A 283 23.39 22.42 17.35
CA THR A 283 24.23 22.42 16.15
C THR A 283 23.44 22.88 14.93
N ASP A 284 24.13 23.51 13.98
CA ASP A 284 23.52 23.94 12.71
C ASP A 284 23.05 22.76 11.84
N HIS A 285 23.42 21.53 12.19
CA HIS A 285 22.96 20.33 11.50
C HIS A 285 21.49 20.01 11.82
N ALA A 286 21.00 20.30 13.02
CA ALA A 286 19.71 19.81 13.50
C ALA A 286 18.50 20.50 12.85
N LEU A 287 17.63 19.73 12.18
CA LEU A 287 16.40 20.23 11.55
C LEU A 287 15.10 19.62 12.10
N TYR A 288 15.14 18.60 12.96
CA TYR A 288 13.95 17.83 13.34
C TYR A 288 12.83 18.63 14.03
N PHE A 289 13.12 19.74 14.69
CA PHE A 289 12.09 20.62 15.24
C PHE A 289 11.47 21.52 14.16
N GLU A 290 12.28 22.04 13.24
CA GLU A 290 11.78 22.81 12.10
C GLU A 290 10.98 21.91 11.14
N GLN A 291 11.43 20.67 10.94
CA GLN A 291 10.69 19.61 10.25
C GLN A 291 9.30 19.39 10.86
N ALA A 292 9.20 19.32 12.20
CA ALA A 292 7.93 19.18 12.89
C ALA A 292 7.01 20.39 12.68
N ARG A 293 7.58 21.60 12.69
CA ARG A 293 6.88 22.87 12.41
C ARG A 293 6.35 22.91 10.98
N ASN A 294 7.16 22.50 9.99
CA ASN A 294 6.78 22.40 8.58
C ASN A 294 5.54 21.52 8.38
N GLY A 295 5.38 20.50 9.23
CA GLY A 295 4.22 19.62 9.20
C GLY A 295 2.89 20.33 9.41
N MET A 296 2.83 21.44 10.14
CA MET A 296 1.59 22.21 10.29
C MET A 296 1.20 22.89 8.97
N PHE A 297 2.16 23.54 8.29
CA PHE A 297 1.90 24.28 7.04
C PHE A 297 1.50 23.35 5.90
N ILE A 298 2.20 22.22 5.76
CA ILE A 298 1.85 21.18 4.77
C ILE A 298 0.42 20.67 5.00
N ARG A 299 0.07 20.36 6.24
CA ARG A 299 -1.28 19.87 6.57
C ARG A 299 -2.34 20.94 6.31
N GLN A 300 -2.05 22.20 6.57
CA GLN A 300 -2.97 23.32 6.26
C GLN A 300 -3.23 23.43 4.76
N VAL A 301 -2.18 23.38 3.93
CA VAL A 301 -2.31 23.39 2.47
C VAL A 301 -3.08 22.17 1.96
N VAL A 302 -2.77 20.98 2.48
CA VAL A 302 -3.45 19.73 2.09
C VAL A 302 -4.94 19.79 2.42
N ILE A 303 -5.31 20.20 3.64
CA ILE A 303 -6.71 20.33 4.06
C ILE A 303 -7.44 21.34 3.17
N ASN A 304 -6.86 22.53 2.96
CA ASN A 304 -7.44 23.56 2.10
C ASN A 304 -7.69 23.04 0.68
N LYS A 305 -6.69 22.36 0.09
CA LYS A 305 -6.77 21.80 -1.26
C LYS A 305 -7.89 20.76 -1.37
N LEU A 306 -7.99 19.84 -0.40
CA LEU A 306 -9.02 18.80 -0.41
C LEU A 306 -10.43 19.36 -0.25
N LEU A 307 -10.61 20.42 0.52
CA LEU A 307 -11.95 20.98 0.80
C LEU A 307 -12.43 21.98 -0.26
N LEU A 308 -11.53 22.79 -0.81
CA LEU A 308 -11.90 23.96 -1.60
C LEU A 308 -11.47 23.91 -3.07
N GLU A 309 -10.49 23.07 -3.41
CA GLU A 309 -9.96 22.95 -4.77
C GLU A 309 -10.28 21.60 -5.44
N SER A 310 -10.88 20.66 -4.70
CA SER A 310 -11.19 19.33 -5.22
C SER A 310 -12.53 19.31 -5.96
N LYS A 311 -12.65 18.43 -6.96
CA LYS A 311 -13.93 18.07 -7.56
C LYS A 311 -14.68 17.14 -6.61
N LYS A 312 -16.02 17.08 -6.73
CA LYS A 312 -16.84 16.09 -6.01
C LYS A 312 -16.23 14.69 -6.17
N LYS A 313 -16.19 13.95 -5.07
CA LYS A 313 -15.67 12.59 -5.04
C LYS A 313 -16.74 11.64 -5.56
N ASP A 314 -16.53 11.15 -6.77
CA ASP A 314 -17.31 10.04 -7.30
C ASP A 314 -16.73 8.74 -6.75
N LEU A 315 -17.62 7.87 -6.25
CA LEU A 315 -17.20 6.54 -5.80
C LEU A 315 -16.89 5.67 -7.03
N PRO A 316 -15.87 4.80 -6.95
CA PRO A 316 -15.50 3.98 -8.10
C PRO A 316 -16.68 3.12 -8.58
N GLU A 317 -17.07 3.28 -9.84
CA GLU A 317 -18.04 2.42 -10.51
C GLU A 317 -17.43 1.03 -10.77
N SER A 318 -18.25 -0.02 -10.69
CA SER A 318 -17.83 -1.37 -11.05
C SER A 318 -17.66 -1.46 -12.57
N ASN A 319 -16.41 -1.55 -13.03
CA ASN A 319 -16.13 -1.72 -14.45
C ASN A 319 -16.67 -3.07 -14.95
N GLY A 320 -17.69 -3.01 -15.81
CA GLY A 320 -18.00 -4.09 -16.74
C GLY A 320 -16.80 -4.30 -17.67
N SER A 321 -16.25 -5.50 -17.68
CA SER A 321 -15.15 -5.85 -18.59
C SER A 321 -15.56 -7.04 -19.45
N GLN A 322 -15.15 -6.98 -20.72
CA GLN A 322 -15.22 -8.10 -21.64
C GLN A 322 -14.52 -9.31 -20.99
N LEU A 323 -15.28 -10.36 -20.70
CA LEU A 323 -14.83 -11.52 -19.93
C LEU A 323 -13.91 -12.45 -20.73
N TRP A 324 -13.90 -12.30 -22.05
CA TRP A 324 -13.49 -13.35 -22.96
C TRP A 324 -12.83 -12.82 -24.23
N GLN A 325 -11.74 -13.48 -24.64
CA GLN A 325 -11.14 -13.35 -25.96
C GLN A 325 -11.44 -14.62 -26.76
N ASP A 326 -12.22 -14.48 -27.84
CA ASP A 326 -12.57 -15.59 -28.71
C ASP A 326 -11.34 -16.18 -29.40
N LEU A 327 -11.31 -17.51 -29.49
CA LEU A 327 -10.33 -18.26 -30.27
C LEU A 327 -11.06 -19.00 -31.40
N PRO A 328 -10.39 -19.18 -32.56
CA PRO A 328 -10.98 -19.90 -33.68
C PRO A 328 -11.37 -21.33 -33.26
N ILE A 329 -12.60 -21.70 -33.63
CA ILE A 329 -13.10 -23.07 -33.51
C ILE A 329 -12.65 -23.78 -34.80
N GLU A 330 -11.64 -24.64 -34.67
CA GLU A 330 -11.24 -25.50 -35.77
C GLU A 330 -12.31 -26.59 -35.92
N HIS A 331 -13.22 -26.44 -36.87
CA HIS A 331 -14.10 -27.52 -37.34
C HIS A 331 -13.30 -28.52 -38.18
N GLY A 332 -12.28 -29.13 -37.57
CA GLY A 332 -11.55 -30.25 -38.11
C GLY A 332 -12.14 -31.52 -37.55
N SER A 333 -12.88 -32.26 -38.37
CA SER A 333 -13.29 -33.63 -38.05
C SER A 333 -12.08 -34.48 -37.71
N LYS A 334 -11.74 -34.61 -36.42
CA LYS A 334 -11.00 -35.77 -35.93
C LYS A 334 -11.96 -36.97 -35.90
N LYS A 335 -12.44 -37.38 -37.07
CA LYS A 335 -13.08 -38.69 -37.25
C LYS A 335 -12.03 -39.74 -36.89
N GLY A 336 -12.10 -40.27 -35.67
CA GLY A 336 -11.29 -41.42 -35.23
C GLY A 336 -10.52 -41.25 -33.92
N GLU A 337 -10.31 -40.04 -33.39
CA GLU A 337 -9.92 -39.91 -31.98
C GLU A 337 -11.21 -39.87 -31.16
N ARG A 338 -11.48 -40.94 -30.38
CA ARG A 338 -12.43 -40.83 -29.27
C ARG A 338 -12.02 -39.59 -28.49
N LEU A 339 -12.85 -38.54 -28.49
CA LEU A 339 -12.81 -37.56 -27.42
C LEU A 339 -12.80 -38.39 -26.13
N LEU A 340 -11.74 -38.27 -25.34
CA LEU A 340 -11.59 -39.06 -24.10
C LEU A 340 -12.78 -38.81 -23.14
N TYR A 341 -13.56 -37.76 -23.39
CA TYR A 341 -14.68 -37.27 -22.58
C TYR A 341 -15.84 -37.00 -23.53
N ARG A 342 -16.97 -37.69 -23.34
CA ARG A 342 -18.21 -37.43 -24.10
C ARG A 342 -19.05 -36.48 -23.26
N LEU A 343 -19.18 -35.24 -23.72
CA LEU A 343 -19.96 -34.17 -23.09
C LEU A 343 -21.11 -33.83 -24.04
N ASP A 344 -22.35 -33.98 -23.58
CA ASP A 344 -23.52 -33.54 -24.34
C ASP A 344 -23.68 -32.02 -24.21
N ASP A 345 -23.77 -31.52 -22.99
CA ASP A 345 -23.79 -30.08 -22.68
C ASP A 345 -22.88 -29.78 -21.48
N GLY A 346 -22.14 -28.66 -21.53
CA GLY A 346 -21.30 -28.20 -20.42
C GLY A 346 -20.03 -27.46 -20.83
N ILE A 347 -18.99 -27.58 -20.01
CA ILE A 347 -17.73 -26.85 -20.16
C ILE A 347 -16.54 -27.82 -20.18
N LEU A 348 -15.66 -27.63 -21.16
CA LEU A 348 -14.33 -28.25 -21.22
C LEU A 348 -13.24 -27.19 -20.97
N ILE A 349 -12.59 -27.28 -19.81
CA ILE A 349 -11.38 -26.52 -19.49
C ILE A 349 -10.18 -27.30 -20.02
N ASP A 350 -9.64 -26.86 -21.15
CA ASP A 350 -8.50 -27.48 -21.83
C ASP A 350 -7.20 -26.67 -21.60
N HIS A 351 -6.05 -27.28 -21.86
CA HIS A 351 -4.72 -26.67 -21.72
C HIS A 351 -4.41 -26.16 -20.31
N ILE A 352 -4.94 -26.82 -19.28
CA ILE A 352 -4.50 -26.58 -17.91
C ILE A 352 -3.05 -27.06 -17.78
N GLU A 353 -2.19 -26.23 -17.19
CA GLU A 353 -0.79 -26.61 -16.95
C GLU A 353 -0.70 -27.90 -16.12
N GLN A 354 0.25 -28.76 -16.47
CA GLN A 354 0.42 -30.08 -15.87
C GLN A 354 0.51 -29.99 -14.34
N GLY A 355 -0.29 -30.81 -13.65
CA GLY A 355 -0.33 -30.87 -12.18
C GLY A 355 -1.24 -29.84 -11.54
N ARG A 356 -1.93 -28.99 -12.31
CA ARG A 356 -2.85 -27.96 -11.80
C ARG A 356 -4.33 -28.32 -11.98
N GLY A 357 -4.65 -29.40 -12.69
CA GLY A 357 -6.04 -29.83 -12.94
C GLY A 357 -6.85 -30.03 -11.66
N LEU A 358 -6.27 -30.72 -10.67
CA LEU A 358 -6.93 -30.90 -9.36
C LEU A 358 -7.06 -29.58 -8.60
N THR A 359 -6.07 -28.69 -8.68
CA THR A 359 -6.18 -27.36 -8.05
C THR A 359 -7.34 -26.56 -8.63
N VAL A 360 -7.52 -26.57 -9.96
CA VAL A 360 -8.67 -25.93 -10.61
C VAL A 360 -9.99 -26.57 -10.16
N TYR A 361 -10.05 -27.90 -10.08
CA TYR A 361 -11.22 -28.63 -9.61
C TYR A 361 -11.67 -28.17 -8.21
N HIS A 362 -10.76 -28.15 -7.22
CA HIS A 362 -11.09 -27.76 -5.85
C HIS A 362 -11.49 -26.28 -5.77
N LEU A 363 -10.82 -25.39 -6.52
CA LEU A 363 -11.06 -23.94 -6.48
C LEU A 363 -12.40 -23.48 -7.07
N LEU A 364 -12.90 -24.24 -8.04
CA LEU A 364 -14.24 -24.03 -8.59
C LEU A 364 -15.34 -24.43 -7.59
N ALA A 365 -14.97 -24.91 -6.40
CA ALA A 365 -15.86 -25.36 -5.32
C ALA A 365 -16.87 -26.42 -5.80
N LEU A 366 -16.48 -27.20 -6.81
CA LEU A 366 -17.37 -28.14 -7.48
C LEU A 366 -17.77 -29.31 -6.56
N GLU A 367 -17.00 -29.56 -5.49
CA GLU A 367 -17.34 -30.54 -4.45
C GLU A 367 -18.68 -30.24 -3.75
N ASN A 368 -19.08 -28.95 -3.72
CA ASN A 368 -20.34 -28.51 -3.11
C ASN A 368 -21.53 -28.61 -4.07
N LEU A 369 -21.29 -28.89 -5.36
CA LEU A 369 -22.34 -29.06 -6.36
C LEU A 369 -22.80 -30.51 -6.35
N LYS A 370 -23.67 -30.84 -5.39
CA LYS A 370 -24.40 -32.12 -5.39
C LYS A 370 -25.15 -32.19 -6.72
N GLN A 371 -24.72 -33.06 -7.65
CA GLN A 371 -25.27 -33.36 -8.99
C GLN A 371 -24.48 -32.88 -10.22
N VAL A 372 -23.22 -32.42 -10.10
CA VAL A 372 -22.39 -32.11 -11.29
C VAL A 372 -21.38 -33.23 -11.58
N GLU A 373 -21.48 -33.84 -12.78
CA GLU A 373 -20.53 -34.86 -13.23
C GLU A 373 -19.27 -34.19 -13.80
N ILE A 374 -18.12 -34.52 -13.21
CA ILE A 374 -16.82 -33.97 -13.59
C ILE A 374 -15.89 -35.10 -13.95
N VAL A 375 -15.29 -35.01 -15.13
CA VAL A 375 -14.32 -35.99 -15.62
C VAL A 375 -12.96 -35.31 -15.72
N PRO A 376 -12.09 -35.44 -14.70
CA PRO A 376 -10.75 -34.94 -14.75
C PRO A 376 -9.88 -35.85 -15.61
N ALA A 377 -9.00 -35.25 -16.41
CA ALA A 377 -8.02 -35.97 -17.17
C ALA A 377 -6.66 -35.33 -17.01
N LEU A 378 -5.85 -35.99 -16.22
CA LEU A 378 -4.59 -35.43 -15.75
C LEU A 378 -3.45 -36.01 -16.58
N ASN A 379 -2.42 -35.19 -16.79
CA ASN A 379 -1.16 -35.60 -17.35
C ASN A 379 -1.26 -36.21 -18.78
N ILE A 380 -2.22 -35.74 -19.58
CA ILE A 380 -2.44 -36.23 -20.95
C ILE A 380 -1.48 -35.56 -21.94
N LYS A 381 -1.20 -36.22 -23.07
CA LYS A 381 -0.33 -35.65 -24.11
C LYS A 381 -0.98 -34.41 -24.73
N SER A 382 -0.19 -33.35 -24.90
CA SER A 382 -0.57 -32.14 -25.62
C SER A 382 0.33 -31.97 -26.84
N SER A 383 -0.27 -31.77 -28.02
CA SER A 383 0.49 -31.45 -29.24
C SER A 383 1.23 -30.11 -29.15
N LYS A 384 0.75 -29.18 -28.30
CA LYS A 384 1.29 -27.82 -28.19
C LYS A 384 2.23 -27.64 -26.99
N TYR A 385 1.98 -28.33 -25.88
CA TYR A 385 2.65 -28.07 -24.61
C TYR A 385 3.31 -29.32 -23.98
N GLY A 386 3.42 -30.42 -24.73
CA GLY A 386 3.97 -31.69 -24.25
C GLY A 386 2.98 -32.46 -23.39
N ARG A 387 2.63 -31.94 -22.20
CA ARG A 387 1.59 -32.50 -21.33
C ARG A 387 0.66 -31.41 -20.78
N LYS A 388 -0.59 -31.78 -20.51
CA LYS A 388 -1.63 -30.89 -19.97
C LYS A 388 -2.59 -31.67 -19.07
N ASP A 389 -3.32 -30.94 -18.26
CA ASP A 389 -4.52 -31.42 -17.59
C ASP A 389 -5.76 -30.85 -18.29
N VAL A 390 -6.89 -31.55 -18.15
CA VAL A 390 -8.18 -31.19 -18.72
C VAL A 390 -9.27 -31.46 -17.69
N LEU A 391 -10.28 -30.60 -17.63
CA LEU A 391 -11.49 -30.82 -16.82
C LEU A 391 -12.72 -30.71 -17.73
N ALA A 392 -13.48 -31.80 -17.82
CA ALA A 392 -14.79 -31.87 -18.45
C ALA A 392 -15.88 -31.75 -17.37
N ILE A 393 -16.78 -30.77 -17.48
CA ILE A 393 -17.81 -30.49 -16.47
C ILE A 393 -19.18 -30.45 -17.15
N HIS A 394 -20.07 -31.37 -16.78
CA HIS A 394 -21.38 -31.51 -17.42
C HIS A 394 -22.41 -30.52 -16.87
N ASN A 395 -23.30 -30.04 -17.74
CA ASN A 395 -24.51 -29.30 -17.41
C ASN A 395 -24.29 -28.06 -16.51
N ILE A 396 -23.17 -27.35 -16.70
CA ILE A 396 -22.86 -26.13 -15.94
C ILE A 396 -22.33 -25.02 -16.82
N THR A 397 -22.58 -23.78 -16.38
CA THR A 397 -21.88 -22.57 -16.81
C THR A 397 -21.04 -22.02 -15.66
N LEU A 398 -19.86 -21.48 -15.96
CA LEU A 398 -19.01 -20.86 -14.94
C LEU A 398 -19.24 -19.35 -14.86
N GLU A 399 -19.39 -18.85 -13.64
CA GLU A 399 -19.46 -17.42 -13.35
C GLU A 399 -18.10 -16.72 -13.63
N PRO A 400 -18.09 -15.40 -13.90
CA PRO A 400 -16.86 -14.63 -14.13
C PRO A 400 -15.75 -14.89 -13.11
N LYS A 401 -16.09 -14.89 -11.81
CA LYS A 401 -15.12 -15.13 -10.73
C LYS A 401 -14.49 -16.52 -10.83
N GLN A 402 -15.28 -17.54 -11.17
CA GLN A 402 -14.81 -18.91 -11.37
C GLN A 402 -13.83 -18.98 -12.55
N LEU A 403 -14.16 -18.34 -13.66
CA LEU A 403 -13.28 -18.23 -14.83
C LEU A 403 -11.96 -17.54 -14.49
N TRP A 404 -11.99 -16.44 -13.72
CA TRP A 404 -10.77 -15.78 -13.27
C TRP A 404 -9.92 -16.66 -12.35
N LYS A 405 -10.52 -17.50 -11.47
CA LYS A 405 -9.77 -18.49 -10.70
C LYS A 405 -8.99 -19.44 -11.61
N VAL A 406 -9.63 -19.94 -12.68
CA VAL A 406 -8.97 -20.80 -13.67
C VAL A 406 -7.76 -20.09 -14.28
N TYR A 407 -7.92 -18.84 -14.72
CA TYR A 407 -6.82 -18.06 -15.29
C TYR A 407 -5.66 -17.85 -14.30
N LEU A 408 -5.98 -17.50 -13.05
CA LEU A 408 -4.99 -17.26 -12.00
C LEU A 408 -4.20 -18.52 -11.64
N VAL A 409 -4.81 -19.69 -11.76
CA VAL A 409 -4.14 -20.98 -11.59
C VAL A 409 -3.35 -21.37 -12.84
N SER A 410 -3.90 -21.18 -14.04
CA SER A 410 -3.30 -21.64 -15.30
C SER A 410 -3.60 -20.67 -16.44
N GLU A 411 -2.63 -19.81 -16.76
CA GLU A 411 -2.72 -18.80 -17.83
C GLU A 411 -3.04 -19.39 -19.21
N ARG A 412 -2.58 -20.63 -19.43
CA ARG A 412 -2.70 -21.31 -20.72
C ARG A 412 -4.07 -21.91 -20.95
N ALA A 413 -4.90 -21.98 -19.91
CA ALA A 413 -6.17 -22.67 -19.98
C ALA A 413 -7.11 -21.99 -20.99
N THR A 414 -7.79 -22.80 -21.76
CA THR A 414 -8.83 -22.39 -22.70
C THR A 414 -10.14 -23.01 -22.27
N ILE A 415 -11.21 -22.24 -22.26
CA ILE A 415 -12.55 -22.76 -21.98
C ILE A 415 -13.24 -23.01 -23.31
N ASN A 416 -13.88 -24.16 -23.42
CA ASN A 416 -14.72 -24.53 -24.55
C ASN A 416 -16.12 -24.78 -23.99
N ILE A 417 -17.12 -24.09 -24.53
CA ILE A 417 -18.53 -24.32 -24.21
C ILE A 417 -19.05 -25.35 -25.21
N ILE A 418 -19.67 -26.39 -24.69
CA ILE A 418 -20.20 -27.51 -25.48
C ILE A 418 -21.71 -27.50 -25.33
N GLU A 419 -22.42 -27.48 -26.46
CA GLU A 419 -23.88 -27.62 -26.53
C GLU A 419 -24.21 -28.64 -27.62
N ASN A 420 -25.06 -29.61 -27.33
CA ASN A 420 -25.41 -30.70 -28.25
C ASN A 420 -24.18 -31.43 -28.85
N GLN A 421 -23.14 -31.69 -28.05
CA GLN A 421 -21.86 -32.31 -28.44
C GLN A 421 -20.95 -31.46 -29.35
N ASP A 422 -21.35 -30.24 -29.71
CA ASP A 422 -20.55 -29.33 -30.52
C ASP A 422 -19.94 -28.21 -29.67
N VAL A 423 -18.70 -27.82 -30.00
CA VAL A 423 -18.06 -26.65 -29.38
C VAL A 423 -18.69 -25.40 -29.98
N THR A 424 -19.51 -24.70 -29.21
CA THR A 424 -20.19 -23.48 -29.64
C THR A 424 -19.38 -22.22 -29.39
N LYS A 425 -18.55 -22.22 -28.33
CA LYS A 425 -17.62 -21.12 -28.02
C LYS A 425 -16.28 -21.65 -27.52
N LYS A 426 -15.21 -20.98 -27.92
CA LYS A 426 -13.84 -21.27 -27.49
C LYS A 426 -13.07 -19.98 -27.31
N GLY A 427 -12.14 -19.98 -26.38
CA GLY A 427 -11.36 -18.77 -26.08
C GLY A 427 -10.60 -18.81 -24.77
N ARG A 428 -10.12 -17.63 -24.39
CA ARG A 428 -9.34 -17.41 -23.17
C ARG A 428 -10.02 -16.39 -22.28
N VAL A 429 -9.92 -16.65 -20.99
CA VAL A 429 -10.37 -15.74 -19.95
C VAL A 429 -9.51 -14.47 -19.98
N VAL A 430 -10.14 -13.32 -19.94
CA VAL A 430 -9.47 -12.03 -19.74
C VAL A 430 -9.68 -11.61 -18.29
N LEU A 431 -8.59 -11.25 -17.61
CA LEU A 431 -8.69 -10.69 -16.27
C LEU A 431 -9.21 -9.25 -16.33
N PRO A 432 -10.08 -8.84 -15.39
CA PRO A 432 -10.45 -7.45 -15.22
C PRO A 432 -9.23 -6.65 -14.73
N SER A 433 -9.32 -5.32 -14.80
CA SER A 433 -8.27 -4.46 -14.22
C SER A 433 -8.17 -4.61 -12.69
N CYS A 434 -9.28 -4.96 -12.02
CA CYS A 434 -9.35 -5.17 -10.59
C CYS A 434 -10.12 -6.47 -10.27
N LEU A 435 -9.53 -7.32 -9.42
CA LEU A 435 -10.11 -8.54 -8.89
C LEU A 435 -10.65 -8.29 -7.49
N GLU A 436 -11.96 -8.48 -7.28
CA GLU A 436 -12.62 -8.23 -6.01
C GLU A 436 -13.20 -9.51 -5.37
N GLY A 437 -12.86 -9.72 -4.10
CA GLY A 437 -13.32 -10.85 -3.29
C GLY A 437 -12.87 -12.20 -3.83
N LEU A 438 -11.69 -12.24 -4.46
CA LEU A 438 -11.17 -13.45 -5.12
C LEU A 438 -9.87 -13.95 -4.49
N VAL A 439 -8.98 -13.03 -4.11
CA VAL A 439 -7.64 -13.32 -3.62
C VAL A 439 -7.51 -12.82 -2.18
N ILE A 440 -6.88 -13.60 -1.31
CA ILE A 440 -6.54 -13.21 0.06
C ILE A 440 -5.19 -12.48 0.03
N CYS A 441 -5.11 -11.35 0.74
CA CYS A 441 -3.84 -10.66 0.91
C CYS A 441 -2.91 -11.43 1.83
N ARG A 442 -1.65 -11.68 1.44
CA ARG A 442 -0.65 -12.31 2.30
C ARG A 442 -0.09 -11.40 3.38
N ASN A 443 -0.38 -10.10 3.31
CA ASN A 443 -0.02 -9.21 4.39
C ASN A 443 -0.97 -9.42 5.57
N ILE A 444 -0.47 -10.06 6.64
CA ILE A 444 -1.26 -10.37 7.84
C ILE A 444 -1.85 -9.11 8.51
N ASN A 445 -1.27 -7.94 8.30
CA ASN A 445 -1.76 -6.67 8.85
C ASN A 445 -2.71 -5.92 7.90
N CYS A 446 -3.01 -6.44 6.70
CA CYS A 446 -3.89 -5.76 5.75
C CYS A 446 -5.34 -5.78 6.24
N ILE A 447 -6.02 -4.63 6.12
CA ILE A 447 -7.42 -4.44 6.54
C ILE A 447 -8.38 -5.49 5.95
N SER A 448 -8.09 -6.01 4.76
CA SER A 448 -8.92 -7.02 4.07
C SER A 448 -8.68 -8.46 4.54
N ARG A 449 -7.88 -8.69 5.59
CA ARG A 449 -7.68 -10.01 6.17
C ARG A 449 -8.92 -10.41 6.97
N PRO A 450 -9.52 -11.59 6.73
CA PRO A 450 -10.71 -12.03 7.45
C PRO A 450 -10.53 -12.06 8.97
N GLU A 451 -9.31 -12.30 9.45
CA GLU A 451 -8.97 -12.39 10.88
C GLU A 451 -9.17 -11.08 11.64
N HIS A 452 -9.21 -9.93 10.95
CA HIS A 452 -9.47 -8.64 11.59
C HIS A 452 -10.97 -8.36 11.75
N HIS A 453 -11.85 -9.16 11.15
CA HIS A 453 -13.30 -9.02 11.23
C HIS A 453 -13.87 -7.67 10.76
N GLU A 454 -13.10 -6.93 9.95
CA GLU A 454 -13.48 -5.60 9.40
C GLU A 454 -14.42 -5.67 8.19
N GLN A 455 -14.67 -6.89 7.69
CA GLN A 455 -15.51 -7.18 6.52
C GLN A 455 -15.09 -6.45 5.22
N ALA A 456 -13.85 -5.93 5.18
CA ALA A 456 -13.31 -5.29 3.98
C ALA A 456 -13.05 -6.33 2.89
N VAL A 457 -13.84 -6.27 1.81
CA VAL A 457 -13.68 -7.17 0.64
C VAL A 457 -12.32 -6.93 0.00
N SER A 458 -11.56 -8.00 -0.21
CA SER A 458 -10.23 -7.91 -0.82
C SER A 458 -10.31 -7.40 -2.26
N LYS A 459 -9.38 -6.51 -2.64
CA LYS A 459 -9.30 -5.93 -3.99
C LYS A 459 -7.86 -5.97 -4.48
N PHE A 460 -7.63 -6.43 -5.70
CA PHE A 460 -6.31 -6.54 -6.32
C PHE A 460 -6.29 -5.98 -7.73
N HIS A 461 -5.41 -5.01 -7.98
CA HIS A 461 -5.16 -4.48 -9.32
C HIS A 461 -4.20 -5.39 -10.09
N VAL A 462 -4.53 -5.68 -11.34
CA VAL A 462 -3.65 -6.46 -12.23
C VAL A 462 -2.61 -5.51 -12.83
N GLU A 463 -1.37 -5.54 -12.32
CA GLU A 463 -0.29 -4.66 -12.79
C GLU A 463 0.41 -5.22 -14.03
N SER A 464 0.49 -6.54 -14.13
CA SER A 464 1.08 -7.26 -15.26
C SER A 464 0.45 -8.64 -15.35
N GLN A 465 0.23 -9.14 -16.56
CA GLN A 465 -0.27 -10.50 -16.79
C GLN A 465 0.84 -11.52 -17.06
N SER A 466 2.00 -11.07 -17.57
CA SER A 466 3.15 -11.94 -17.87
C SER A 466 4.48 -11.22 -17.60
N PRO A 467 5.13 -11.46 -16.44
CA PRO A 467 4.67 -12.31 -15.34
C PRO A 467 3.44 -11.72 -14.65
N LEU A 468 2.60 -12.57 -14.06
CA LEU A 468 1.42 -12.13 -13.32
C LEU A 468 1.82 -11.41 -12.03
N LEU A 469 1.43 -10.16 -11.90
CA LEU A 469 1.63 -9.32 -10.72
C LEU A 469 0.29 -8.71 -10.30
N LEU A 470 -0.15 -9.06 -9.08
CA LEU A 470 -1.38 -8.56 -8.48
C LEU A 470 -1.03 -7.64 -7.31
N ARG A 471 -1.38 -6.36 -7.38
CA ARG A 471 -1.15 -5.42 -6.29
C ARG A 471 -2.40 -5.27 -5.43
N CYS A 472 -2.29 -5.49 -4.13
CA CYS A 472 -3.38 -5.25 -3.19
C CYS A 472 -3.79 -3.77 -3.22
N HIS A 473 -5.09 -3.49 -3.34
CA HIS A 473 -5.63 -2.14 -3.36
C HIS A 473 -5.35 -1.38 -2.05
N TYR A 474 -5.44 -2.07 -0.90
CA TYR A 474 -5.36 -1.44 0.42
C TYR A 474 -3.91 -1.27 0.90
N CYS A 475 -3.16 -2.36 1.05
CA CYS A 475 -1.80 -2.32 1.60
C CYS A 475 -0.70 -2.23 0.52
N GLU A 476 -1.08 -2.13 -0.75
CA GLU A 476 -0.18 -1.92 -1.90
C GLU A 476 0.92 -2.97 -2.14
N LYS A 477 0.93 -4.08 -1.40
CA LYS A 477 1.86 -5.19 -1.61
C LYS A 477 1.49 -5.96 -2.87
N THR A 478 2.51 -6.34 -3.64
CA THR A 478 2.36 -7.11 -4.87
C THR A 478 2.54 -8.60 -4.58
N LEU A 479 1.67 -9.42 -5.18
CA LEU A 479 1.71 -10.88 -5.16
C LEU A 479 2.07 -11.40 -6.55
N LYS A 480 2.96 -12.39 -6.57
CA LYS A 480 3.21 -13.24 -7.74
C LYS A 480 2.22 -14.40 -7.78
N ARG A 481 2.12 -15.07 -8.93
CA ARG A 481 1.19 -16.20 -9.15
C ARG A 481 1.32 -17.29 -8.08
N GLU A 482 2.54 -17.64 -7.71
CA GLU A 482 2.83 -18.69 -6.71
C GLU A 482 2.40 -18.30 -5.28
N GLN A 483 2.12 -17.02 -5.06
CA GLN A 483 1.75 -16.46 -3.77
C GLN A 483 0.24 -16.23 -3.62
N ILE A 484 -0.54 -16.59 -4.64
CA ILE A 484 -2.00 -16.39 -4.64
C ILE A 484 -2.64 -17.42 -3.71
N GLU A 485 -3.42 -16.92 -2.76
CA GLU A 485 -4.39 -17.68 -1.97
C GLU A 485 -5.78 -17.15 -2.33
N PHE A 486 -6.75 -18.05 -2.49
CA PHE A 486 -8.12 -17.69 -2.86
C PHE A 486 -8.99 -17.58 -1.61
N VAL A 487 -10.00 -16.69 -1.67
CA VAL A 487 -11.06 -16.57 -0.65
C VAL A 487 -11.93 -17.81 -0.62
#